data_AF-A0A1Y3QU38-F1
#
_entry.id   AF-A0A1Y3QU38-F1
#
_cell.length_a   1.000
_cell.length_b   1.000
_cell.length_c   1.000
_cell.angle_alpha   90.00
_cell.angle_beta   90.00
_cell.angle_gamma   90.00
#
_symmetry.space_group_name_H-M   'P 1'
#
loop_
_entity.id
_entity.type
_entity.pdbx_description
1 polymer ?
#
loop_
_entity_poly.entity_id
_entity_poly.type
_entity_poly.pdbx_seq_one_letter_code
_entity_poly.pdbx_strand_id
1 'polypeptide(L)'
;MEKAEGKANGRIRGNMEHRETHPSKDTEGAMGTAMGTAMGTPETKNTGAARRSYTIPVMLVIMVILGIIIVTLLTRLLVAEQRLVTHEGKRLAKGYAACVSLGAQAVPALEALLSAETAVDRLPVKAQLGALKPLADDCAELVVEAAGREGQDPPEAEAAFREALDRIAAKFGPVGNHEGPLTESERAMAEAALEAAKAWSDALRVYRVPESDQNYRLMEGGGPWVDAAGQAASLLQDLAGRLEANT
;
A
#
# COMPACT_ATOMS: atom_id res chain seq x y z
N MET A 1 36.49 23.00 30.27
CA MET A 1 37.33 21.81 30.02
C MET A 1 36.37 20.74 29.52
N GLU A 2 36.37 20.21 28.30
CA GLU A 2 37.27 20.17 27.15
C GLU A 2 36.42 19.56 26.00
N LYS A 3 35.93 20.37 25.05
CA LYS A 3 36.22 20.36 23.59
C LYS A 3 36.48 19.01 22.90
N ALA A 4 35.61 18.65 21.94
CA ALA A 4 35.90 18.21 20.55
C ALA A 4 34.53 18.05 19.83
N GLU A 5 34.02 18.88 18.90
CA GLU A 5 34.45 19.33 17.55
C GLU A 5 34.48 18.27 16.43
N GLY A 6 33.62 18.48 15.42
CA GLY A 6 33.77 18.05 14.02
C GLY A 6 32.80 16.95 13.56
N LYS A 7 32.13 17.00 12.39
CA LYS A 7 32.30 17.84 11.20
C LYS A 7 31.11 17.61 10.24
N ALA A 8 30.48 18.68 9.76
CA ALA A 8 29.62 18.68 8.59
C ALA A 8 30.44 18.43 7.32
N ASN A 9 29.89 17.71 6.34
CA ASN A 9 30.33 17.84 4.94
C ASN A 9 29.24 17.39 3.95
N GLY A 10 28.71 18.35 3.20
CA GLY A 10 27.90 18.07 2.01
C GLY A 10 28.77 17.65 0.83
N ARG A 11 28.17 16.95 -0.14
CA ARG A 11 28.67 16.91 -1.52
C ARG A 11 27.56 16.59 -2.51
N ILE A 12 27.15 17.61 -3.24
CA ILE A 12 26.52 17.53 -4.56
C ILE A 12 27.61 17.25 -5.61
N ARG A 13 27.37 16.30 -6.52
CA ARG A 13 27.93 16.10 -7.87
C ARG A 13 27.19 14.87 -8.44
N GLY A 14 26.51 14.86 -9.59
CA GLY A 14 26.73 15.59 -10.83
C GLY A 14 27.58 14.75 -11.79
N ASN A 15 27.07 14.50 -13.00
CA ASN A 15 27.71 13.89 -14.20
C ASN A 15 27.84 12.36 -14.25
N MET A 16 27.87 11.71 -15.42
CA MET A 16 27.51 11.98 -16.83
C MET A 16 27.79 10.64 -17.54
N GLU A 17 27.06 10.38 -18.62
CA GLU A 17 27.48 9.68 -19.83
C GLU A 17 28.71 8.75 -19.78
N HIS A 18 28.49 7.47 -20.08
CA HIS A 18 29.50 6.69 -20.81
C HIS A 18 28.91 6.06 -22.07
N ARG A 19 29.43 6.58 -23.18
CA ARG A 19 29.30 6.22 -24.58
C ARG A 19 30.50 5.35 -24.92
N GLU A 20 30.28 4.13 -25.40
CA GLU A 20 31.29 3.28 -26.05
C GLU A 20 30.85 3.08 -27.50
N THR A 21 31.36 3.82 -28.49
CA THR A 21 32.60 3.63 -29.28
C THR A 21 32.67 2.32 -30.07
N HIS A 22 32.37 2.45 -31.37
CA HIS A 22 32.81 1.59 -32.47
C HIS A 22 34.35 1.51 -32.60
N PRO A 23 34.88 0.39 -33.11
CA PRO A 23 36.07 0.35 -33.97
C PRO A 23 35.68 -0.01 -35.43
N SER A 24 35.94 0.86 -36.43
CA SER A 24 37.07 0.86 -37.40
C SER A 24 37.34 -0.51 -38.05
N LYS A 25 37.01 -0.77 -39.32
CA LYS A 25 37.72 -0.40 -40.59
C LYS A 25 39.18 -0.83 -40.67
N ASP A 26 39.41 -1.91 -41.44
CA ASP A 26 40.59 -2.24 -42.25
C ASP A 26 40.05 -2.75 -43.61
N THR A 27 40.11 -1.99 -44.73
CA THR A 27 41.14 -1.94 -45.79
C THR A 27 41.52 -3.27 -46.45
N GLU A 28 41.08 -3.45 -47.70
CA GLU A 28 41.80 -3.93 -48.90
C GLU A 28 40.75 -4.04 -50.04
N GLY A 29 40.87 -3.50 -51.25
CA GLY A 29 42.04 -3.02 -51.98
C GLY A 29 42.38 -3.95 -53.15
N ALA A 30 41.53 -4.05 -54.19
CA ALA A 30 41.96 -4.61 -55.48
C ALA A 30 41.16 -4.01 -56.65
N MET A 31 41.84 -3.15 -57.41
CA MET A 31 41.48 -2.67 -58.73
C MET A 31 41.48 -3.80 -59.77
N GLY A 32 40.57 -3.71 -60.74
CA GLY A 32 40.57 -4.54 -61.94
C GLY A 32 39.69 -3.91 -63.01
N THR A 33 40.21 -2.90 -63.70
CA THR A 33 39.60 -2.26 -64.86
C THR A 33 39.86 -3.11 -66.10
N ALA A 34 38.81 -3.49 -66.84
CA ALA A 34 38.92 -3.88 -68.25
C ALA A 34 37.61 -3.55 -68.99
N MET A 35 37.69 -2.55 -69.88
CA MET A 35 36.73 -2.29 -70.95
C MET A 35 36.85 -3.36 -72.05
N GLY A 36 35.74 -3.72 -72.70
CA GLY A 36 35.73 -4.64 -73.84
C GLY A 36 34.35 -4.89 -74.45
N THR A 37 33.83 -3.90 -75.16
CA THR A 37 33.03 -3.92 -76.40
C THR A 37 32.13 -5.13 -76.77
N ALA A 38 30.83 -4.82 -76.81
CA ALA A 38 29.79 -5.16 -77.81
C ALA A 38 29.36 -6.60 -78.13
N MET A 39 28.02 -6.67 -78.29
CA MET A 39 27.25 -7.40 -79.31
C MET A 39 26.60 -8.72 -78.86
N GLY A 40 25.25 -8.70 -78.88
CA GLY A 40 24.43 -9.91 -78.86
C GLY A 40 23.20 -9.82 -77.95
N THR A 41 22.23 -8.98 -78.28
CA THR A 41 20.84 -9.25 -77.88
C THR A 41 20.35 -10.50 -78.62
N PRO A 42 19.74 -11.44 -77.90
CA PRO A 42 18.47 -11.97 -78.36
C PRO A 42 17.40 -11.70 -77.31
N GLU A 43 16.27 -11.22 -77.82
CA GLU A 43 15.00 -11.03 -77.12
C GLU A 43 14.71 -12.14 -76.10
N THR A 44 14.86 -11.84 -74.81
CA THR A 44 14.11 -12.57 -73.80
C THR A 44 12.70 -12.02 -73.81
N LYS A 45 11.82 -12.72 -74.53
CA LYS A 45 10.36 -12.62 -74.47
C LYS A 45 9.91 -12.17 -73.09
N ASN A 46 9.28 -11.00 -73.03
CA ASN A 46 8.35 -10.63 -71.96
C ASN A 46 7.18 -11.61 -72.01
N THR A 47 7.34 -12.82 -71.47
CA THR A 47 6.22 -13.64 -71.05
C THR A 47 5.69 -13.01 -69.77
N GLY A 48 4.67 -12.16 -69.94
CA GLY A 48 3.86 -11.63 -68.86
C GLY A 48 3.23 -12.77 -68.06
N ALA A 49 3.96 -13.29 -67.09
CA ALA A 49 3.38 -13.84 -65.89
C ALA A 49 3.36 -12.68 -64.90
N ALA A 50 2.22 -11.97 -64.82
CA ALA A 50 1.96 -11.14 -63.67
C ALA A 50 2.05 -12.06 -62.44
N ARG A 51 3.23 -12.13 -61.80
CA ARG A 51 3.39 -12.76 -60.49
C ARG A 51 2.44 -11.99 -59.59
N ARG A 52 1.25 -12.56 -59.35
CA ARG A 52 0.29 -11.97 -58.42
C ARG A 52 1.05 -11.72 -57.12
N SER A 53 1.27 -10.44 -56.80
CA SER A 53 1.97 -10.03 -55.59
C SER A 53 1.01 -10.28 -54.43
N TYR A 54 0.96 -11.53 -53.99
CA TYR A 54 0.21 -11.92 -52.79
C TYR A 54 0.93 -11.43 -51.52
N THR A 55 2.16 -10.95 -51.62
CA THR A 55 2.96 -10.43 -50.51
C THR A 55 2.30 -9.23 -49.84
N ILE A 56 1.69 -8.32 -50.62
CA ILE A 56 1.00 -7.14 -50.10
C ILE A 56 -0.27 -7.51 -49.33
N PRO A 57 -1.22 -8.30 -49.88
CA PRO A 57 -2.39 -8.70 -49.11
C PRO A 57 -2.04 -9.63 -47.94
N VAL A 58 -1.00 -10.47 -48.04
CA VAL A 58 -0.54 -11.31 -46.91
C VAL A 58 0.06 -10.45 -45.80
N MET A 59 0.89 -9.46 -46.10
CA MET A 59 1.41 -8.50 -45.11
C MET A 59 0.28 -7.73 -44.43
N LEU A 60 -0.74 -7.32 -45.18
CA LEU A 60 -1.91 -6.65 -44.64
C LEU A 60 -2.69 -7.56 -43.68
N VAL A 61 -2.90 -8.83 -44.04
CA VAL A 61 -3.54 -9.83 -43.16
C VAL A 61 -2.72 -10.04 -41.89
N ILE A 62 -1.39 -10.16 -41.99
CA ILE A 62 -0.50 -10.31 -40.83
C ILE A 62 -0.60 -9.07 -39.93
N MET A 63 -0.59 -7.86 -40.48
CA MET A 63 -0.73 -6.62 -39.71
C MET A 63 -2.08 -6.53 -38.99
N VAL A 64 -3.18 -6.94 -39.64
CA VAL A 64 -4.51 -6.99 -39.03
C VAL A 64 -4.55 -8.00 -37.88
N ILE A 65 -4.01 -9.21 -38.08
CA ILE A 65 -3.93 -10.23 -37.03
C ILE A 65 -3.09 -9.72 -35.85
N LEU A 66 -1.93 -9.10 -36.11
CA LEU A 66 -1.07 -8.52 -35.08
C LEU A 66 -1.81 -7.40 -34.32
N GLY A 67 -2.53 -6.54 -35.03
CA GLY A 67 -3.37 -5.50 -34.43
C GLY A 67 -4.45 -6.07 -33.52
N ILE A 68 -5.14 -7.13 -33.95
CA ILE A 68 -6.14 -7.84 -33.13
C ILE A 68 -5.49 -8.42 -31.87
N ILE A 69 -4.31 -9.03 -31.99
CA ILE A 69 -3.57 -9.59 -30.84
C ILE A 69 -3.21 -8.48 -29.85
N ILE A 70 -2.65 -7.36 -30.32
CA ILE A 70 -2.27 -6.22 -29.46
C ILE A 70 -3.50 -5.68 -28.73
N VAL A 71 -4.61 -5.41 -29.43
CA VAL A 71 -5.84 -4.91 -28.82
C VAL A 71 -6.40 -5.90 -27.80
N THR A 72 -6.35 -7.20 -28.09
CA THR A 72 -6.82 -8.25 -27.18
C THR A 72 -5.96 -8.31 -25.92
N LEU A 73 -4.63 -8.25 -26.06
CA LEU A 73 -3.70 -8.23 -24.94
C LEU A 73 -3.89 -6.99 -24.07
N LEU A 74 -4.02 -5.81 -24.69
CA LEU A 74 -4.25 -4.56 -23.97
C LEU A 74 -5.57 -4.59 -23.19
N THR A 75 -6.62 -5.14 -23.79
CA THR A 75 -7.93 -5.31 -23.13
C THR A 75 -7.82 -6.25 -21.93
N ARG A 76 -7.12 -7.38 -22.07
CA ARG A 76 -6.90 -8.31 -20.95
C ARG A 76 -6.08 -7.69 -19.84
N LEU A 77 -5.07 -6.89 -20.17
CA LEU A 77 -4.23 -6.20 -19.21
C LEU A 77 -5.03 -5.17 -18.41
N LEU A 78 -5.82 -4.33 -19.08
CA LEU A 78 -6.71 -3.36 -18.41
C LEU A 78 -7.72 -4.04 -17.48
N VAL A 79 -8.32 -5.16 -17.93
CA VAL A 79 -9.28 -5.91 -17.11
C VAL A 79 -8.60 -6.55 -15.90
N ALA A 80 -7.37 -7.06 -16.06
CA ALA A 80 -6.60 -7.63 -14.96
C ALA A 80 -6.21 -6.57 -13.93
N GLU A 81 -5.73 -5.42 -14.37
CA GLU A 81 -5.38 -4.29 -13.51
C GLU A 81 -6.59 -3.78 -12.73
N GLN A 82 -7.74 -3.61 -13.38
CA GLN A 82 -8.98 -3.23 -12.69
C GLN A 82 -9.40 -4.26 -11.62
N ARG A 83 -9.20 -5.55 -11.87
CA ARG A 83 -9.49 -6.59 -10.87
C ARG A 83 -8.53 -6.49 -9.68
N LEU A 84 -7.24 -6.33 -9.92
CA LEU A 84 -6.23 -6.18 -8.88
C LEU A 84 -6.54 -4.98 -7.98
N VAL A 85 -6.75 -3.80 -8.56
CA VAL A 85 -7.11 -2.57 -7.83
C VAL A 85 -8.40 -2.75 -7.03
N THR A 86 -9.39 -3.47 -7.58
CA THR A 86 -10.64 -3.76 -6.85
C THR A 86 -10.42 -4.72 -5.69
N HIS A 87 -9.61 -5.76 -5.86
CA HIS A 87 -9.27 -6.72 -4.80
C HIS A 87 -8.50 -6.04 -3.67
N GLU A 88 -7.54 -5.17 -4.05
CA GLU A 88 -6.77 -4.38 -3.11
C GLU A 88 -7.68 -3.43 -2.33
N GLY A 89 -8.53 -2.67 -3.02
CA GLY A 89 -9.53 -1.82 -2.38
C GLY A 89 -10.49 -2.57 -1.45
N LYS A 90 -10.82 -3.83 -1.74
CA LYS A 90 -11.63 -4.69 -0.84
C LYS A 90 -10.86 -5.07 0.42
N ARG A 91 -9.58 -5.41 0.30
CA ARG A 91 -8.69 -5.69 1.43
C ARG A 91 -8.61 -4.47 2.36
N LEU A 92 -8.35 -3.30 1.78
CA LEU A 92 -8.30 -2.03 2.51
C LEU A 92 -9.64 -1.69 3.17
N ALA A 93 -10.74 -1.86 2.46
CA ALA A 93 -12.06 -1.61 3.03
C ALA A 93 -12.38 -2.55 4.21
N LYS A 94 -11.95 -3.82 4.16
CA LYS A 94 -12.07 -4.75 5.27
C LYS A 94 -11.28 -4.26 6.50
N GLY A 95 -10.01 -3.87 6.32
CA GLY A 95 -9.18 -3.33 7.39
C GLY A 95 -9.76 -2.05 8.00
N TYR A 96 -10.26 -1.14 7.17
CA TYR A 96 -10.93 0.09 7.63
C TYR A 96 -12.22 -0.20 8.39
N ALA A 97 -13.03 -1.14 7.91
CA ALA A 97 -14.21 -1.59 8.64
C ALA A 97 -13.85 -2.20 10.00
N ALA A 98 -12.72 -2.92 10.10
CA ALA A 98 -12.22 -3.45 11.37
C ALA A 98 -11.80 -2.33 12.33
N CYS A 99 -11.07 -1.31 11.86
CA CYS A 99 -10.70 -0.15 12.69
C CYS A 99 -11.93 0.63 13.19
N VAL A 100 -12.95 0.82 12.34
CA VAL A 100 -14.22 1.45 12.73
C VAL A 100 -14.96 0.60 13.76
N SER A 101 -15.03 -0.71 13.53
CA SER A 101 -15.71 -1.65 14.42
C SER A 101 -15.00 -1.80 15.77
N LEU A 102 -13.68 -1.67 15.80
CA LEU A 102 -12.87 -1.66 17.01
C LEU A 102 -13.27 -0.49 17.92
N GLY A 103 -13.29 0.74 17.39
CA GLY A 103 -13.72 1.92 18.15
C GLY A 103 -15.18 1.82 18.60
N ALA A 104 -16.07 1.41 17.69
CA ALA A 104 -17.50 1.27 17.96
C ALA A 104 -17.83 0.24 19.05
N GLN A 105 -17.01 -0.81 19.23
CA GLN A 105 -17.18 -1.81 20.28
C GLN A 105 -16.39 -1.48 21.56
N ALA A 106 -15.23 -0.81 21.43
CA ALA A 106 -14.43 -0.39 22.58
C ALA A 106 -15.15 0.63 23.45
N VAL A 107 -15.83 1.62 22.85
CA VAL A 107 -16.55 2.67 23.59
C VAL A 107 -17.61 2.10 24.56
N PRO A 108 -18.62 1.33 24.12
CA PRO A 108 -19.61 0.79 25.04
C PRO A 108 -19.02 -0.20 26.05
N ALA A 109 -17.97 -0.94 25.68
CA ALA A 109 -17.29 -1.83 26.63
C ALA A 109 -16.57 -1.04 27.74
N LEU A 110 -15.91 0.07 27.41
CA LEU A 110 -15.26 0.94 28.40
C LEU A 110 -16.27 1.70 29.27
N GLU A 111 -17.40 2.13 28.71
CA GLU A 111 -18.50 2.71 29.49
C GLU A 111 -19.12 1.70 30.46
N ALA A 112 -19.29 0.44 30.03
CA ALA A 112 -19.73 -0.64 30.90
C ALA A 112 -18.70 -0.95 31.99
N LEU A 113 -17.40 -0.89 31.70
CA LEU A 113 -16.33 -1.11 32.68
C LEU A 113 -16.37 -0.05 33.79
N LEU A 114 -16.57 1.22 33.41
CA LEU A 114 -16.68 2.35 34.33
C LEU A 114 -17.96 2.33 35.17
N SER A 115 -19.00 1.66 34.68
CA SER A 115 -20.30 1.55 35.35
C SER A 115 -20.42 0.29 36.22
N ALA A 116 -19.49 -0.65 36.11
CA ALA A 116 -19.54 -1.90 36.84
C ALA A 116 -19.09 -1.72 38.31
N GLU A 117 -19.94 -2.15 39.24
CA GLU A 117 -19.73 -1.93 40.68
C GLU A 117 -18.94 -3.07 41.35
N THR A 118 -19.00 -4.29 40.78
CA THR A 118 -18.39 -5.49 41.37
C THR A 118 -17.38 -6.16 40.43
N ALA A 119 -16.52 -7.00 40.99
CA ALA A 119 -15.59 -7.82 40.20
C ALA A 119 -16.33 -8.74 39.21
N VAL A 120 -17.47 -9.29 39.62
CA VAL A 120 -18.29 -10.21 38.81
C VAL A 120 -18.90 -9.49 37.60
N ASP A 121 -19.38 -8.27 37.77
CA ASP A 121 -19.96 -7.46 36.68
C ASP A 121 -18.91 -7.05 35.65
N ARG A 122 -17.64 -6.93 36.08
CA ARG A 122 -16.51 -6.58 35.20
C ARG A 122 -16.02 -7.74 34.34
N LEU A 123 -16.21 -8.99 34.76
CA LEU A 123 -15.77 -10.17 34.01
C LEU A 123 -16.27 -10.22 32.55
N PRO A 124 -17.59 -10.10 32.27
CA PRO A 124 -18.07 -10.12 30.89
C PRO A 124 -17.57 -8.93 30.07
N VAL A 125 -17.37 -7.76 30.70
CA VAL A 125 -16.84 -6.57 30.04
C VAL A 125 -15.37 -6.77 29.65
N LYS A 126 -14.56 -7.34 30.54
CA LYS A 126 -13.16 -7.68 30.23
C LYS A 126 -13.05 -8.73 29.12
N ALA A 127 -13.96 -9.70 29.09
CA ALA A 127 -14.03 -10.67 28.00
C ALA A 127 -14.36 -10.00 26.66
N GLN A 128 -15.29 -9.03 26.64
CA GLN A 128 -15.60 -8.25 25.44
C GLN A 128 -14.40 -7.44 24.96
N LEU A 129 -13.69 -6.75 25.86
CA LEU A 129 -12.46 -6.03 25.51
C LEU A 129 -11.38 -6.96 24.96
N GLY A 130 -11.21 -8.15 25.53
CA GLY A 130 -10.28 -9.17 25.01
C GLY A 130 -10.69 -9.70 23.62
N ALA A 131 -11.99 -9.78 23.34
CA ALA A 131 -12.52 -10.20 22.04
C ALA A 131 -12.31 -9.16 20.92
N LEU A 132 -11.83 -7.95 21.25
CA LEU A 132 -11.47 -6.93 20.26
C LEU A 132 -10.13 -7.19 19.57
N LYS A 133 -9.29 -8.08 20.10
CA LYS A 133 -7.95 -8.33 19.56
C LYS A 133 -7.93 -8.68 18.06
N PRO A 134 -8.81 -9.56 17.54
CA PRO A 134 -8.85 -9.83 16.10
C PRO A 134 -9.17 -8.59 15.24
N LEU A 135 -9.99 -7.67 15.74
CA LEU A 135 -10.28 -6.40 15.04
C LEU A 135 -9.07 -5.47 15.06
N ALA A 136 -8.32 -5.46 16.15
CA ALA A 136 -7.06 -4.71 16.24
C ALA A 136 -5.99 -5.27 15.30
N ASP A 137 -5.92 -6.60 15.15
CA ASP A 137 -5.01 -7.26 14.21
C ASP A 137 -5.39 -6.95 12.74
N ASP A 138 -6.68 -7.02 12.37
CA ASP A 138 -7.17 -6.63 11.04
C ASP A 138 -6.98 -5.10 10.79
N CYS A 139 -7.06 -4.28 11.83
CA CYS A 139 -6.83 -2.84 11.73
C CYS A 139 -5.35 -2.49 11.54
N ALA A 140 -4.43 -3.25 12.13
CA ALA A 140 -3.00 -3.05 11.99
C ALA A 140 -2.57 -3.10 10.51
N GLU A 141 -3.14 -4.02 9.73
CA GLU A 141 -2.86 -4.16 8.30
C GLU A 141 -3.18 -2.87 7.51
N LEU A 142 -4.27 -2.18 7.87
CA LEU A 142 -4.64 -0.90 7.28
C LEU A 142 -3.68 0.23 7.70
N VAL A 143 -3.32 0.28 8.98
CA VAL A 143 -2.40 1.30 9.51
C VAL A 143 -1.04 1.21 8.84
N VAL A 144 -0.55 -0.01 8.61
CA VAL A 144 0.71 -0.26 7.88
C VAL A 144 0.63 0.24 6.44
N GLU A 145 -0.48 -0.02 5.75
CA GLU A 145 -0.69 0.49 4.41
C GLU A 145 -0.73 2.03 4.39
N ALA A 146 -1.44 2.65 5.33
CA ALA A 146 -1.53 4.10 5.44
C ALA A 146 -0.14 4.72 5.68
N ALA A 147 0.63 4.16 6.62
CA ALA A 147 1.99 4.59 6.92
C ALA A 147 2.92 4.47 5.71
N GLY A 148 2.85 3.36 4.95
CA GLY A 148 3.61 3.19 3.72
C GLY A 148 3.28 4.24 2.65
N ARG A 149 2.02 4.68 2.56
CA ARG A 149 1.57 5.74 1.63
C ARG A 149 2.01 7.13 2.07
N GLU A 150 2.22 7.34 3.36
CA GLU A 150 2.80 8.55 3.93
C GLU A 150 4.34 8.57 3.88
N GLY A 151 4.97 7.51 3.36
CA GLY A 151 6.41 7.40 3.21
C GLY A 151 7.14 6.94 4.48
N GLN A 152 6.43 6.41 5.46
CA GLN A 152 7.01 5.75 6.64
C GLN A 152 7.42 4.31 6.29
N ASP A 153 8.36 3.74 7.05
CA ASP A 153 8.75 2.34 6.86
C ASP A 153 7.62 1.41 7.38
N PRO A 154 7.00 0.58 6.52
CA PRO A 154 5.84 -0.21 6.92
C PRO A 154 6.09 -1.19 8.09
N PRO A 155 7.23 -1.91 8.15
CA PRO A 155 7.57 -2.75 9.31
C PRO A 155 7.71 -1.98 10.62
N GLU A 156 8.31 -0.79 10.60
CA GLU A 156 8.43 0.05 11.79
C GLU A 156 7.07 0.56 12.27
N ALA A 157 6.20 0.97 11.34
CA ALA A 157 4.83 1.39 11.66
C ALA A 157 3.99 0.25 12.25
N GLU A 158 4.10 -0.97 11.69
CA GLU A 158 3.44 -2.17 12.23
C GLU A 158 3.88 -2.47 13.65
N ALA A 159 5.21 -2.46 13.87
CA ALA A 159 5.80 -2.73 15.16
C ALA A 159 5.35 -1.70 16.21
N ALA A 160 5.39 -0.41 15.88
CA ALA A 160 4.97 0.66 16.77
C ALA A 160 3.47 0.55 17.14
N PHE A 161 2.62 0.22 16.16
CA PHE A 161 1.18 0.04 16.40
C PHE A 161 0.90 -1.15 17.31
N ARG A 162 1.53 -2.31 17.04
CA ARG A 162 1.37 -3.51 17.87
C ARG A 162 1.92 -3.32 19.27
N GLU A 163 3.07 -2.68 19.40
CA GLU A 163 3.67 -2.37 20.70
C GLU A 163 2.76 -1.46 21.52
N ALA A 164 2.11 -0.47 20.89
CA ALA A 164 1.11 0.37 21.57
C ALA A 164 -0.08 -0.47 22.08
N LEU A 165 -0.63 -1.37 21.25
CA LEU A 165 -1.71 -2.29 21.68
C LEU A 165 -1.28 -3.18 22.85
N ASP A 166 -0.10 -3.78 22.77
CA ASP A 166 0.42 -4.68 23.81
C ASP A 166 0.64 -3.94 25.13
N ARG A 167 1.16 -2.70 25.08
CA ARG A 167 1.30 -1.83 26.25
C ARG A 167 -0.04 -1.52 26.89
N ILE A 168 -1.03 -1.12 26.08
CA ILE A 168 -2.39 -0.85 26.57
C ILE A 168 -2.97 -2.11 27.21
N ALA A 169 -2.87 -3.26 26.55
CA ALA A 169 -3.37 -4.54 27.06
C ALA A 169 -2.69 -4.95 28.37
N ALA A 170 -1.37 -4.75 28.48
CA ALA A 170 -0.62 -5.04 29.70
C ALA A 170 -1.06 -4.17 30.89
N LYS A 171 -1.35 -2.88 30.65
CA LYS A 171 -1.85 -1.96 31.68
C LYS A 171 -3.31 -2.22 32.05
N PHE A 172 -4.15 -2.58 31.08
CA PHE A 172 -5.57 -2.87 31.32
C PHE A 172 -5.84 -4.27 31.87
N GLY A 173 -4.98 -5.26 31.62
CA GLY A 173 -5.10 -6.62 32.12
C GLY A 173 -5.41 -6.72 33.63
N PRO A 174 -4.66 -6.03 34.51
CA PRO A 174 -4.91 -6.07 35.96
C PRO A 174 -6.12 -5.25 36.43
N VAL A 175 -6.64 -4.30 35.63
CA VAL A 175 -7.71 -3.38 36.03
C VAL A 175 -8.97 -4.15 36.46
N GLY A 176 -9.48 -3.84 37.65
CA GLY A 176 -10.73 -4.37 38.17
C GLY A 176 -10.69 -5.84 38.63
N ASN A 177 -9.50 -6.40 38.87
CA ASN A 177 -9.31 -7.76 39.38
C ASN A 177 -9.54 -7.94 40.89
N HIS A 178 -9.93 -6.86 41.59
CA HIS A 178 -10.19 -6.89 43.02
C HIS A 178 -11.69 -6.71 43.31
N GLU A 179 -12.08 -7.06 44.54
CA GLU A 179 -13.44 -6.79 45.02
C GLU A 179 -13.65 -5.30 45.29
N GLY A 180 -14.90 -4.84 45.09
CA GLY A 180 -15.30 -3.44 45.26
C GLY A 180 -15.12 -2.56 44.01
N PRO A 181 -15.50 -1.28 44.09
CA PRO A 181 -15.47 -0.36 42.94
C PRO A 181 -14.05 -0.13 42.43
N LEU A 182 -13.90 0.26 41.17
CA LEU A 182 -12.59 0.60 40.60
C LEU A 182 -11.89 1.64 41.48
N THR A 183 -10.59 1.45 41.72
CA THR A 183 -9.76 2.46 42.36
C THR A 183 -9.72 3.74 41.52
N GLU A 184 -9.40 4.88 42.14
CA GLU A 184 -9.28 6.16 41.43
C GLU A 184 -8.30 6.09 40.25
N SER A 185 -7.17 5.40 40.44
CA SER A 185 -6.18 5.17 39.37
C SER A 185 -6.74 4.33 38.23
N GLU A 186 -7.46 3.25 38.53
CA GLU A 186 -8.05 2.39 37.50
C GLU A 186 -9.17 3.09 36.74
N ARG A 187 -9.96 3.89 37.46
CA ARG A 187 -11.01 4.71 36.85
C ARG A 187 -10.41 5.74 35.91
N ALA A 188 -9.36 6.45 36.33
CA ALA A 188 -8.65 7.40 35.47
C ALA A 188 -8.06 6.72 34.22
N MET A 189 -7.51 5.51 34.35
CA MET A 189 -7.03 4.73 33.20
C MET A 189 -8.18 4.38 32.24
N ALA A 190 -9.30 3.85 32.76
CA ALA A 190 -10.48 3.51 31.97
C ALA A 190 -11.12 4.74 31.30
N GLU A 191 -11.16 5.88 31.99
CA GLU A 191 -11.61 7.16 31.43
C GLU A 191 -10.69 7.64 30.30
N ALA A 192 -9.36 7.57 30.47
CA ALA A 192 -8.40 7.93 29.42
C ALA A 192 -8.53 7.03 28.17
N ALA A 193 -8.74 5.72 28.36
CA ALA A 193 -9.00 4.82 27.24
C ALA A 193 -10.34 5.10 26.56
N LEU A 194 -11.38 5.49 27.33
CA LEU A 194 -12.68 5.85 26.77
C LEU A 194 -12.58 7.12 25.91
N GLU A 195 -11.86 8.14 26.40
CA GLU A 195 -11.57 9.35 25.64
C GLU A 195 -10.84 9.02 24.33
N ALA A 196 -9.80 8.19 24.40
CA ALA A 196 -9.04 7.78 23.23
C ALA A 196 -9.90 6.96 22.24
N ALA A 197 -10.75 6.05 22.72
CA ALA A 197 -11.66 5.27 21.88
C ALA A 197 -12.72 6.15 21.19
N LYS A 198 -13.19 7.21 21.85
CA LYS A 198 -14.09 8.22 21.26
C LYS A 198 -13.37 9.03 20.18
N ALA A 199 -12.17 9.55 20.49
CA ALA A 199 -11.36 10.29 19.53
C ALA A 199 -10.99 9.43 18.31
N TRP A 200 -10.64 8.16 18.52
CA TRP A 200 -10.39 7.18 17.48
C TRP A 200 -11.61 6.99 16.57
N SER A 201 -12.78 6.82 17.18
CA SER A 201 -14.04 6.65 16.44
C SER A 201 -14.37 7.89 15.62
N ASP A 202 -14.13 9.08 16.16
CA ASP A 202 -14.39 10.35 15.46
C ASP A 202 -13.40 10.59 14.31
N ALA A 203 -12.12 10.26 14.49
CA ALA A 203 -11.10 10.33 13.43
C ALA A 203 -11.50 9.44 12.23
N LEU A 204 -11.99 8.23 12.49
CA LEU A 204 -12.39 7.28 11.44
C LEU A 204 -13.78 7.56 10.84
N ARG A 205 -14.58 8.49 11.37
CA ARG A 205 -15.88 8.85 10.78
C ARG A 205 -15.76 9.71 9.54
N VAL A 206 -14.60 10.31 9.30
CA VAL A 206 -14.34 11.20 8.14
C VAL A 206 -14.47 10.44 6.82
N TYR A 207 -14.15 9.15 6.80
CA TYR A 207 -14.25 8.31 5.62
C TYR A 207 -15.27 7.19 5.80
N ARG A 208 -16.16 7.04 4.82
CA ARG A 208 -17.17 5.97 4.82
C ARG A 208 -16.57 4.69 4.23
N VAL A 209 -16.74 3.58 4.95
CA VAL A 209 -16.39 2.24 4.45
C VAL A 209 -17.02 2.01 3.06
N PRO A 210 -16.22 1.73 2.02
CA PRO A 210 -16.74 1.44 0.69
C PRO A 210 -17.61 0.18 0.67
N GLU A 211 -18.68 0.20 -0.12
CA GLU A 211 -19.61 -0.93 -0.29
C GLU A 211 -19.74 -1.38 -1.75
N SER A 212 -19.03 -0.74 -2.68
CA SER A 212 -19.13 -0.99 -4.13
C SER A 212 -17.77 -1.10 -4.80
N ASP A 213 -17.69 -1.89 -5.89
CA ASP A 213 -16.45 -2.08 -6.66
C ASP A 213 -15.84 -0.77 -7.17
N GLN A 214 -16.67 0.22 -7.51
CA GLN A 214 -16.18 1.55 -7.88
C GLN A 214 -15.49 2.24 -6.70
N ASN A 215 -16.09 2.20 -5.51
CA ASN A 215 -15.55 2.85 -4.33
C ASN A 215 -14.33 2.13 -3.76
N TYR A 216 -14.23 0.80 -3.91
CA TYR A 216 -13.00 0.06 -3.59
C TYR A 216 -11.82 0.55 -4.43
N ARG A 217 -12.02 0.79 -5.73
CA ARG A 217 -10.95 1.33 -6.59
C ARG A 217 -10.54 2.75 -6.19
N LEU A 218 -11.50 3.57 -5.75
CA LEU A 218 -11.19 4.91 -5.25
C LEU A 218 -10.39 4.86 -3.95
N MET A 219 -10.69 3.90 -3.06
CA MET A 219 -9.94 3.68 -1.83
C MET A 219 -8.50 3.27 -2.12
N GLU A 220 -8.27 2.38 -3.09
CA GLU A 220 -6.92 1.97 -3.49
C GLU A 220 -6.07 3.16 -3.96
N GLY A 221 -6.69 4.19 -4.57
CA GLY A 221 -6.01 5.44 -4.92
C GLY A 221 -5.59 6.31 -3.73
N GLY A 222 -5.93 5.95 -2.49
CA GLY A 222 -5.60 6.70 -1.28
C GLY A 222 -6.66 7.74 -0.91
N GLY A 223 -6.22 8.83 -0.28
CA GLY A 223 -7.08 9.96 0.10
C GLY A 223 -7.42 9.99 1.59
N PRO A 224 -8.61 10.51 1.98
CA PRO A 224 -8.91 10.85 3.38
C PRO A 224 -8.84 9.69 4.38
N TRP A 225 -8.95 8.45 3.91
CA TRP A 225 -8.82 7.28 4.78
C TRP A 225 -7.40 7.07 5.29
N VAL A 226 -6.38 7.50 4.53
CA VAL A 226 -4.96 7.41 4.91
C VAL A 226 -4.72 8.31 6.11
N ASP A 227 -5.09 9.59 6.00
CA ASP A 227 -4.95 10.57 7.09
C ASP A 227 -5.75 10.13 8.35
N ALA A 228 -6.96 9.59 8.14
CA ALA A 228 -7.80 9.09 9.24
C ALA A 228 -7.15 7.88 9.95
N ALA A 229 -6.55 6.95 9.20
CA ALA A 229 -5.85 5.80 9.77
C ALA A 229 -4.56 6.22 10.49
N GLY A 230 -3.80 7.16 9.93
CA GLY A 230 -2.62 7.75 10.58
C GLY A 230 -2.97 8.47 11.88
N GLN A 231 -4.04 9.28 11.87
CA GLN A 231 -4.54 9.93 13.08
C GLN A 231 -4.99 8.91 14.14
N ALA A 232 -5.73 7.88 13.74
CA ALA A 232 -6.13 6.80 14.64
C ALA A 232 -4.90 6.13 15.28
N ALA A 233 -3.89 5.75 14.48
CA ALA A 233 -2.65 5.17 14.97
C ALA A 233 -1.93 6.06 16.00
N SER A 234 -1.87 7.39 15.75
CA SER A 234 -1.27 8.34 16.69
C SER A 234 -2.01 8.40 18.03
N LEU A 235 -3.36 8.39 18.02
CA LEU A 235 -4.17 8.41 19.24
C LEU A 235 -3.92 7.18 20.12
N LEU A 236 -3.65 6.03 19.50
CA LEU A 236 -3.32 4.81 20.22
C LEU A 236 -1.93 4.88 20.86
N GLN A 237 -0.94 5.42 20.14
CA GLN A 237 0.40 5.64 20.68
C GLN A 237 0.37 6.65 21.84
N ASP A 238 -0.39 7.74 21.70
CA ASP A 238 -0.60 8.74 22.74
C ASP A 238 -1.25 8.12 23.99
N LEU A 239 -2.25 7.27 23.81
CA LEU A 239 -2.86 6.53 24.92
C LEU A 239 -1.83 5.63 25.61
N ALA A 240 -1.05 4.85 24.85
CA ALA A 240 -0.03 3.99 25.40
C ALA A 240 0.99 4.79 26.25
N GLY A 241 1.45 5.94 25.74
CA GLY A 241 2.36 6.83 26.47
C GLY A 241 1.72 7.43 27.74
N ARG A 242 0.45 7.84 27.70
CA ARG A 242 -0.29 8.34 28.89
C ARG A 242 -0.40 7.27 29.97
N LEU A 243 -0.63 6.01 29.60
CA LEU A 243 -0.76 4.90 30.56
C LEU A 243 0.59 4.48 31.17
N GLU A 244 1.70 4.75 30.49
CA GLU A 244 3.05 4.56 31.06
C GLU A 244 3.41 5.67 32.05
N ALA A 245 3.07 6.92 31.75
CA ALA A 245 3.39 8.07 32.61
C ALA A 245 2.61 8.08 33.95
N ASN A 246 1.48 7.36 34.02
CA ASN A 246 0.59 7.31 35.18
C ASN A 246 0.86 6.11 36.13
N THR A 247 1.97 5.39 35.95
CA THR A 247 2.45 4.35 36.88
C THR A 247 3.72 4.78 37.59
#